data_AF-A0A348WNF3-F1
#
_entry.id   AF-A0A348WNF3-F1
#
_cell.length_a   1.000
_cell.length_b   1.000
_cell.length_c   1.000
_cell.angle_alpha   90.00
_cell.angle_beta   90.00
_cell.angle_gamma   90.00
#
_symmetry.space_group_name_H-M   'P 1'
#
loop_
_entity.id
_entity.type
_entity.pdbx_description
1 polymer ?
#
loop_
_entity_poly.entity_id
_entity_poly.type
_entity_poly.pdbx_seq_one_letter_code
_entity_poly.pdbx_strand_id
1 'polypeptide(L)'
;MSVRTIPKNYQNLTGLMSSTKADGAFFESTLERDFLTIIEFDTNVQSYDVQPVSIPWIDEKGKRRIYTPDVLVEFQAGKCPFSRFDVILCEV
;
A
#
# COMPACT_ATOMS: atom_id res chain seq x y z
N MET A 1 8.42 5.80 4.00
CA MET A 1 8.93 6.78 3.03
C MET A 1 8.47 6.36 1.64
N SER A 2 7.28 6.81 1.23
CA SER A 2 6.69 6.39 -0.04
C SER A 2 7.53 6.85 -1.23
N VAL A 3 7.75 5.94 -2.17
CA VAL A 3 8.81 6.04 -3.20
C VAL A 3 8.47 7.04 -4.31
N ARG A 4 7.20 7.47 -4.43
CA ARG A 4 6.74 8.29 -5.57
C ARG A 4 6.06 9.60 -5.16
N THR A 5 6.19 10.60 -6.02
CA THR A 5 5.38 11.82 -5.99
C THR A 5 4.10 11.57 -6.79
N ILE A 6 2.92 11.71 -6.17
CA ILE A 6 1.66 11.55 -6.92
C ILE A 6 1.41 12.77 -7.83
N PRO A 7 1.27 12.58 -9.15
CA PRO A 7 0.88 13.66 -10.06
C PRO A 7 -0.60 14.01 -9.90
N LYS A 8 -0.99 15.23 -10.29
CA LYS A 8 -2.42 15.61 -10.36
C LYS A 8 -3.17 14.66 -11.30
N ASN A 9 -4.07 13.86 -10.75
CA ASN A 9 -5.00 13.03 -11.52
C ASN A 9 -6.36 13.73 -11.62
N TYR A 10 -6.97 13.67 -12.80
CA TYR A 10 -8.29 14.25 -13.09
C TYR A 10 -9.42 13.22 -13.11
N GLN A 11 -9.09 11.93 -12.97
CA GLN A 11 -10.06 10.83 -13.02
C GLN A 11 -10.29 10.20 -11.64
N ASN A 12 -9.23 9.99 -10.86
CA ASN A 12 -9.32 9.37 -9.54
C ASN A 12 -8.90 10.36 -8.44
N LEU A 13 -9.50 10.20 -7.26
CA LEU A 13 -9.13 10.97 -6.08
C LEU A 13 -7.76 10.51 -5.58
N THR A 14 -6.77 11.38 -5.72
CA THR A 14 -5.41 11.18 -5.20
C THR A 14 -5.18 12.05 -3.98
N GLY A 15 -4.44 11.56 -3.00
CA GLY A 15 -4.11 12.38 -1.83
C GLY A 15 -3.09 11.77 -0.90
N LEU A 16 -2.81 12.51 0.18
CA LEU A 16 -1.98 12.07 1.29
C LEU A 16 -2.88 11.94 2.52
N MET A 17 -2.86 10.77 3.16
CA MET A 17 -3.50 10.54 4.45
C MET A 17 -2.48 10.78 5.56
N SER A 18 -2.91 11.44 6.63
CA SER A 18 -2.11 11.51 7.86
C SER A 18 -2.22 10.19 8.59
N SER A 19 -1.09 9.52 8.80
CA SER A 19 -1.00 8.22 9.45
C SER A 19 0.05 8.25 10.55
N THR A 20 -0.23 7.55 11.66
CA THR A 20 0.74 7.33 12.74
C THR A 20 1.51 6.02 12.50
N LYS A 21 0.90 5.07 11.78
CA LYS A 21 1.46 3.73 11.52
C LYS A 21 2.20 3.61 10.19
N ALA A 22 2.17 4.65 9.36
CA ALA A 22 2.83 4.70 8.07
C ALA A 22 3.50 6.04 7.84
N ASP A 23 4.59 6.02 7.07
CA ASP A 23 5.35 7.20 6.71
C ASP A 23 5.06 7.60 5.26
N GLY A 24 4.10 8.52 5.11
CA GLY A 24 3.61 9.02 3.83
C GLY A 24 2.58 8.10 3.18
N ALA A 25 1.37 8.01 3.76
CA ALA A 25 0.28 7.20 3.25
C ALA A 25 -0.42 7.85 2.02
N PHE A 26 0.22 7.73 0.86
CA PHE A 26 -0.26 8.23 -0.42
C PHE A 26 -1.26 7.27 -1.06
N PHE A 27 -2.41 7.76 -1.53
CA PHE A 27 -3.41 6.93 -2.22
C PHE A 27 -3.75 7.50 -3.60
N GLU A 28 -4.08 6.61 -4.53
CA GLU A 28 -4.47 6.94 -5.90
C GLU A 28 -5.94 6.70 -6.22
N SER A 29 -6.67 6.07 -5.32
CA SER A 29 -8.09 5.79 -5.45
C SER A 29 -8.85 5.98 -4.14
N THR A 30 -10.18 6.10 -4.24
CA THR A 30 -11.04 6.12 -3.05
C THR A 30 -11.02 4.80 -2.30
N LEU A 31 -10.85 3.67 -3.01
CA LEU A 31 -10.81 2.35 -2.41
C LEU A 31 -9.53 2.17 -1.58
N GLU A 32 -8.38 2.59 -2.11
CA GLU A 32 -7.13 2.66 -1.34
C GLU A 32 -7.29 3.55 -0.11
N ARG A 33 -7.85 4.76 -0.25
CA ARG A 33 -8.07 5.66 0.90
C ARG A 33 -8.90 4.98 2.00
N ASP A 34 -9.99 4.31 1.62
CA ASP A 34 -10.88 3.66 2.57
C ASP A 34 -10.18 2.45 3.22
N PHE A 35 -9.37 1.69 2.46
CA PHE A 35 -8.53 0.62 3.00
C PHE A 35 -7.46 1.12 3.98
N LEU A 36 -6.72 2.17 3.62
CA LEU A 36 -5.73 2.81 4.49
C LEU A 36 -6.38 3.29 5.79
N THR A 37 -7.59 3.84 5.70
CA THR A 37 -8.37 4.26 6.87
C THR A 37 -8.66 3.07 7.78
N ILE A 38 -9.09 1.93 7.24
CA ILE A 38 -9.40 0.72 8.03
C ILE A 38 -8.15 0.23 8.79
N ILE A 39 -7.02 0.07 8.10
CA ILE A 39 -5.78 -0.46 8.73
C ILE A 39 -5.14 0.53 9.71
N GLU A 40 -5.34 1.84 9.52
CA GLU A 40 -4.88 2.86 10.46
C GLU A 40 -5.55 2.69 11.83
N PHE A 41 -6.85 2.35 11.87
CA PHE A 41 -7.59 2.17 13.12
C PHE A 41 -7.56 0.74 13.68
N ASP A 42 -7.11 -0.26 12.93
CA ASP A 42 -6.99 -1.64 13.43
C ASP A 42 -5.83 -1.77 14.43
N THR A 43 -6.14 -2.06 15.70
CA THR A 43 -5.14 -2.23 16.77
C THR A 43 -4.19 -3.41 16.57
N ASN A 44 -4.54 -4.37 15.70
CA ASN A 44 -3.67 -5.51 15.38
C ASN A 44 -2.59 -5.12 14.37
N VAL A 45 -2.77 -4.03 13.62
CA VAL A 45 -1.79 -3.52 12.68
C VAL A 45 -0.72 -2.73 13.42
N GLN A 46 0.53 -3.13 13.26
CA GLN A 46 1.70 -2.47 13.82
C GLN A 46 2.14 -1.30 12.92
N SER A 47 2.33 -1.58 11.64
CA SER A 47 2.83 -0.65 10.63
C SER A 47 2.27 -1.00 9.26
N TYR A 48 2.27 -0.05 8.35
CA TYR A 48 2.09 -0.37 6.93
C TYR A 48 2.92 0.56 6.05
N ASP A 49 3.26 0.07 4.86
CA ASP A 49 3.96 0.85 3.84
C ASP A 49 3.15 0.87 2.55
N VAL A 50 2.98 2.06 1.99
CA VAL A 50 2.20 2.27 0.78
C VAL A 50 3.15 2.41 -0.40
N GLN A 51 2.97 1.51 -1.36
CA GLN A 51 3.82 1.36 -2.53
C GLN A 51 5.28 1.10 -2.17
N PRO A 52 5.55 -0.02 -1.49
CA PRO A 52 6.83 -0.28 -0.84
C PRO A 52 7.98 -0.47 -1.84
N VAL A 53 7.68 -0.98 -3.04
CA VAL A 53 8.70 -1.32 -4.04
C VAL A 53 8.16 -1.23 -5.46
N SER A 54 9.00 -0.80 -6.38
CA SER A 54 8.73 -0.91 -7.83
C SER A 54 9.59 -2.02 -8.43
N ILE A 55 8.94 -3.05 -8.95
CA ILE A 55 9.57 -4.26 -9.49
C ILE A 55 9.53 -4.20 -11.02
N PRO A 56 10.65 -3.94 -11.71
CA PRO A 56 10.71 -3.98 -13.15
C PRO A 56 10.71 -5.43 -13.66
N TRP A 57 9.98 -5.70 -14.74
CA TRP A 57 9.92 -7.00 -15.39
C TRP A 57 9.73 -6.86 -16.91
N ILE A 58 9.93 -7.96 -17.65
CA ILE A 58 9.75 -8.03 -19.10
C ILE A 58 8.57 -8.95 -19.38
N ASP A 59 7.59 -8.48 -20.13
CA ASP A 59 6.44 -9.31 -20.52
C ASP A 59 6.78 -10.31 -21.63
N GLU A 60 5.85 -11.23 -21.90
CA GLU A 60 5.99 -12.25 -22.95
C GLU A 60 6.20 -11.66 -24.35
N LYS A 61 5.87 -10.38 -24.56
CA LYS A 61 6.05 -9.63 -25.81
C LYS A 61 7.35 -8.81 -25.81
N GLY A 62 8.22 -8.99 -24.82
CA GLY A 62 9.50 -8.29 -24.69
C GLY A 62 9.39 -6.85 -24.21
N LYS A 63 8.22 -6.41 -23.72
CA LYS A 63 8.03 -5.03 -23.26
C LYS A 63 8.39 -4.88 -21.79
N ARG A 64 9.12 -3.81 -21.45
CA ARG A 64 9.41 -3.44 -20.05
C ARG A 64 8.14 -2.97 -19.35
N ARG A 65 7.89 -3.55 -18.18
CA ARG A 65 6.77 -3.24 -17.29
C ARG A 65 7.31 -3.00 -15.88
N ILE A 66 6.53 -2.30 -15.07
CA ILE A 66 6.80 -2.08 -13.66
C ILE A 66 5.54 -2.51 -12.92
N TYR A 67 5.71 -3.33 -11.90
CA TYR A 67 4.68 -3.66 -10.94
C TYR A 67 5.06 -2.99 -9.62
N THR A 68 4.15 -2.20 -9.07
CA THR A 68 4.28 -1.56 -7.77
C THR A 68 3.11 -2.05 -6.95
N PRO A 69 3.31 -2.89 -5.92
CA PRO A 69 2.22 -3.32 -5.05
C PRO A 69 1.61 -2.15 -4.30
N ASP A 70 0.34 -2.26 -3.88
CA ASP A 70 -0.36 -1.15 -3.24
C ASP A 70 0.05 -0.96 -1.78
N VAL A 71 -0.16 -1.95 -0.92
CA VAL A 71 0.09 -1.82 0.53
C VAL A 71 0.73 -3.07 1.12
N LEU A 72 1.79 -2.89 1.90
CA LEU A 72 2.39 -3.94 2.73
C LEU A 72 2.01 -3.69 4.18
N VAL A 73 1.23 -4.59 4.77
CA VAL A 73 0.74 -4.47 6.15
C VAL A 73 1.54 -5.39 7.06
N GLU A 74 2.07 -4.83 8.13
CA GLU A 74 2.74 -5.54 9.21
C GLU A 74 1.82 -5.55 10.44
N PHE A 75 1.45 -6.74 10.88
CA PHE A 75 0.65 -6.97 12.05
C PHE A 75 1.54 -7.26 13.26
N GLN A 76 0.98 -7.05 14.43
CA GLN A 76 1.60 -7.50 15.67
C GLN A 76 1.77 -9.03 15.64
N ALA A 77 2.85 -9.52 16.26
CA ALA A 77 3.19 -10.93 16.28
C ALA A 77 2.01 -11.83 16.72
N GLY A 78 1.57 -12.71 15.82
CA GLY A 78 0.48 -13.65 16.05
C GLY A 78 -0.92 -13.02 16.12
N LYS A 79 -1.07 -11.76 15.69
CA LYS A 79 -2.34 -11.03 15.64
C LYS A 79 -2.93 -10.95 14.23
N CYS A 80 -2.24 -11.45 13.21
CA CYS A 80 -2.80 -11.63 11.87
C CYS A 80 -4.00 -12.61 11.88
N PRO A 81 -5.21 -12.18 11.49
CA PRO A 81 -6.34 -13.09 11.36
C PRO A 81 -6.36 -13.86 10.03
N PHE A 82 -5.57 -13.41 9.04
CA PHE A 82 -5.66 -13.88 7.65
C PHE A 82 -4.58 -14.90 7.25
N SER A 83 -3.45 -14.91 7.97
CA SER A 83 -2.26 -15.69 7.60
C SER A 83 -1.47 -16.09 8.83
N ARG A 84 -0.60 -17.09 8.67
CA ARG A 84 0.42 -17.44 9.67
C ARG A 84 1.57 -16.43 9.68
N PHE A 85 1.73 -15.68 8.60
CA PHE A 85 2.74 -14.62 8.50
C PHE A 85 2.19 -13.32 9.07
N ASP A 86 3.03 -12.58 9.78
CA ASP A 86 2.69 -11.28 10.35
C ASP A 86 2.75 -10.14 9.31
N VAL A 87 3.31 -10.41 8.12
CA VAL A 87 3.44 -9.43 7.04
C VAL A 87 2.63 -9.92 5.84
N ILE A 88 1.75 -9.06 5.34
CA ILE A 88 0.81 -9.37 4.25
C ILE A 88 0.87 -8.26 3.19
N LEU A 89 0.95 -8.68 1.92
CA LEU A 89 0.79 -7.79 0.78
C LEU A 89 -0.69 -7.72 0.40
N CYS A 90 -1.22 -6.50 0.29
CA CYS A 90 -2.60 -6.23 -0.07
C CYS A 90 -2.64 -5.42 -1.37
N GLU A 91 -3.38 -5.93 -2.35
CA GLU A 91 -3.73 -5.24 -3.60
C GLU A 91 -5.16 -4.74 -3.46
N VAL A 92 -5.41 -3.48 -3.81
CA VAL A 92 -6.66 -2.77 -3.50
C VAL A 92 -7.29 -2.16 -4.76
#